data_AF-A0A1B6NUQ6-F1
#
_entry.id   AF-A0A1B6NUQ6-F1
#
_cell.length_a   1.000
_cell.length_b   1.000
_cell.length_c   1.000
_cell.angle_alpha   90.00
_cell.angle_beta   90.00
_cell.angle_gamma   90.00
#
_symmetry.space_group_name_H-M   'P 1'
#
loop_
_entity.id
_entity.type
_entity.pdbx_description
1 polymer ?
#
loop_
_entity_poly.entity_id
_entity_poly.type
_entity_poly.pdbx_seq_one_letter_code
_entity_poly.pdbx_strand_id
1 'polypeptide(L)'
;MWGFGPTKRPEKVPSQTDIDDIREYVGYKKLSTTPTGLKKSHPMLYVDLSTIAKGFGVDEVAEILEKHGIENYLVEIGGEMRVKGERGDGSEWLIAIEKPVTTERAVQKVVSIGENAVATSGDYRNYYEEG
;
A
#
# COMPACT_ATOMS: atom_id res chain seq x y z
N MET A 1 9.77 -0.06 16.27
CA MET A 1 11.14 -0.59 16.16
C MET A 1 11.95 0.15 15.12
N TRP A 2 11.57 0.12 13.84
CA TRP A 2 12.36 0.74 12.77
C TRP A 2 11.94 2.18 12.39
N GLY A 3 11.01 2.78 13.14
CA GLY A 3 10.56 4.16 12.88
C GLY A 3 9.62 4.35 11.68
N PHE A 4 9.15 3.25 11.06
CA PHE A 4 8.19 3.28 9.95
C PHE A 4 6.72 3.23 10.37
N GLY A 5 6.44 3.18 11.68
CA GLY A 5 5.10 3.25 12.25
C GLY A 5 4.82 4.62 12.91
N PRO A 6 3.70 4.77 13.64
CA PRO A 6 3.32 6.05 14.26
C PRO A 6 4.22 6.48 15.43
N THR A 7 5.12 5.59 15.87
CA THR A 7 6.08 5.87 16.94
C THR A 7 7.27 6.68 16.42
N LYS A 8 7.78 7.60 17.25
CA LYS A 8 8.98 8.41 16.94
C LYS A 8 10.13 7.52 16.44
N ARG A 9 10.90 8.06 15.48
CA ARG A 9 12.08 7.40 14.93
C ARG A 9 13.07 7.05 16.05
N PRO A 10 13.60 5.82 16.09
CA PRO A 10 14.65 5.47 17.04
C PRO A 10 15.94 6.21 16.68
N GLU A 11 16.71 6.63 17.70
CA GLU A 11 18.01 7.29 17.52
C GLU A 11 19.15 6.28 17.22
N LYS A 12 18.87 4.98 17.35
CA LYS A 12 19.84 3.89 17.15
C LYS A 12 19.20 2.71 16.42
N VAL A 13 20.00 2.01 15.63
CA VAL A 13 19.62 0.73 15.03
C VAL A 13 19.28 -0.27 16.14
N PRO A 14 18.14 -0.99 16.08
CA PRO A 14 17.77 -2.02 17.04
C PRO A 14 18.86 -3.10 17.17
N SER A 15 19.11 -3.56 18.39
CA SER A 15 20.04 -4.66 18.64
C SER A 15 19.42 -6.01 18.23
N GLN A 16 20.24 -7.05 18.10
CA GLN A 16 19.76 -8.41 17.83
C GLN A 16 18.81 -8.91 18.93
N THR A 17 19.08 -8.56 20.19
CA THR A 17 18.20 -8.86 21.32
C THR A 17 16.84 -8.19 21.17
N ASP A 18 16.80 -6.91 20.79
CA ASP A 18 15.53 -6.21 20.55
C ASP A 18 14.72 -6.91 19.44
N ILE A 19 15.38 -7.36 18.37
CA ILE A 19 14.74 -8.09 17.27
C ILE A 19 14.18 -9.42 17.74
N ASP A 20 14.92 -10.16 18.57
CA ASP A 20 14.49 -11.47 19.07
C ASP A 20 13.32 -11.34 20.05
N ASP A 21 13.32 -10.31 20.90
CA ASP A 21 12.21 -10.01 21.81
C ASP A 21 10.90 -9.75 21.06
N ILE A 22 10.95 -9.05 19.92
CA ILE A 22 9.72 -8.80 19.14
C ILE A 22 9.25 -10.00 18.32
N ARG A 23 10.16 -10.89 17.92
CA ARG A 23 9.81 -12.11 17.17
C ARG A 23 8.87 -13.00 17.98
N GLU A 24 8.96 -12.96 19.31
CA GLU A 24 8.05 -13.68 20.19
C GLU A 24 6.58 -13.32 19.95
N TYR A 25 6.28 -12.08 19.55
CA TYR A 25 4.91 -11.60 19.40
C TYR A 25 4.53 -11.13 17.99
N VAL A 26 5.46 -11.11 17.04
CA VAL A 26 5.17 -10.91 15.59
C VAL A 26 4.72 -12.22 14.94
N GLY A 27 3.73 -12.15 14.05
CA GLY A 27 3.34 -13.27 13.17
C GLY A 27 1.84 -13.38 12.90
N TYR A 28 1.47 -13.58 11.63
CA TYR A 28 0.05 -13.60 11.20
C TYR A 28 -0.78 -14.68 11.89
N LYS A 29 -0.18 -15.84 12.22
CA LYS A 29 -0.85 -16.95 12.94
C LYS A 29 -1.33 -16.55 14.34
N LYS A 30 -0.83 -15.43 14.86
CA LYS A 30 -1.23 -14.92 16.18
C LYS A 30 -2.50 -14.06 16.11
N LEU A 31 -2.98 -13.73 14.91
CA LEU A 31 -4.26 -13.08 14.64
C LEU A 31 -5.23 -14.11 14.04
N SER A 32 -6.46 -14.14 14.55
CA SER A 32 -7.52 -15.02 14.05
C SER A 32 -8.83 -14.27 13.95
N THR A 33 -9.67 -14.66 12.99
CA THR A 33 -11.03 -14.18 12.86
C THR A 33 -11.95 -14.99 13.76
N THR A 34 -12.97 -14.32 14.28
CA THR A 34 -14.08 -14.90 15.04
C THR A 34 -15.38 -14.36 14.44
N PRO A 35 -16.53 -15.00 14.70
CA PRO A 35 -17.82 -14.51 14.17
C PRO A 35 -18.14 -13.06 14.53
N THR A 36 -17.59 -12.54 15.63
CA THR A 36 -17.89 -11.21 16.16
C THR A 36 -16.71 -10.24 16.08
N GLY A 37 -15.60 -10.62 15.45
CA GLY A 37 -14.43 -9.75 15.34
C GLY A 37 -13.09 -10.48 15.26
N LEU A 38 -12.03 -9.85 15.75
CA LEU A 38 -10.67 -10.37 15.69
C LEU A 38 -10.16 -10.77 17.08
N LYS A 39 -9.43 -11.89 17.15
CA LYS A 39 -8.76 -12.38 18.36
C LYS A 39 -7.25 -12.41 18.17
N LYS A 40 -6.54 -11.81 19.12
CA LYS A 40 -5.09 -11.89 19.26
C LYS A 40 -4.74 -13.00 20.25
N SER A 41 -3.79 -13.86 19.89
CA SER A 41 -3.24 -14.87 20.81
C SER A 41 -2.08 -14.34 21.68
N HIS A 42 -1.56 -13.16 21.36
CA HIS A 42 -0.53 -12.47 22.13
C HIS A 42 -0.93 -11.00 22.36
N PRO A 43 -0.89 -10.48 23.60
CA PRO A 43 -1.36 -9.11 23.90
C PRO A 43 -0.55 -8.02 23.20
N MET A 44 0.77 -8.23 23.04
CA MET A 44 1.67 -7.30 22.35
C MET A 44 1.56 -7.31 20.81
N LEU A 45 0.72 -8.17 20.23
CA LEU A 45 0.56 -8.21 18.77
C LEU A 45 -0.04 -6.89 18.26
N TYR A 46 0.71 -6.20 17.39
CA TYR A 46 0.28 -5.00 16.69
C TYR A 46 -0.06 -5.36 15.24
N VAL A 47 -1.21 -4.89 14.75
CA VAL A 47 -1.65 -5.12 13.36
C VAL A 47 -1.46 -3.81 12.61
N ASP A 48 -0.62 -3.86 11.59
CA ASP A 48 -0.40 -2.74 10.68
C ASP A 48 -0.97 -3.10 9.31
N LEU A 49 -1.98 -2.36 8.86
CA LEU A 49 -2.63 -2.55 7.56
C LEU A 49 -2.15 -1.54 6.51
N SER A 50 -1.09 -0.78 6.79
CA SER A 50 -0.62 0.31 5.91
C SER A 50 -0.30 -0.14 4.47
N THR A 51 -0.03 -1.44 4.26
CA THR A 51 0.25 -2.03 2.94
C THR A 51 -1.00 -2.42 2.14
N ILE A 52 -2.16 -2.58 2.78
CA ILE A 52 -3.43 -2.97 2.11
C ILE A 52 -4.49 -1.88 2.19
N ALA A 53 -4.42 -0.99 3.18
CA ALA A 53 -5.45 0.00 3.46
C ALA A 53 -5.66 0.99 2.31
N LYS A 54 -4.58 1.36 1.59
CA LYS A 54 -4.67 2.26 0.44
C LYS A 54 -5.41 1.62 -0.74
N GLY A 55 -5.11 0.36 -1.05
CA GLY A 55 -5.82 -0.40 -2.08
C GLY A 55 -7.31 -0.56 -1.74
N PHE A 56 -7.62 -0.89 -0.48
CA PHE A 56 -9.00 -0.95 0.00
C PHE A 56 -9.73 0.40 -0.15
N GLY A 57 -9.06 1.52 0.16
CA GLY A 57 -9.65 2.85 -0.04
C GLY A 57 -9.93 3.16 -1.51
N VAL A 58 -9.06 2.74 -2.42
CA VAL A 58 -9.28 2.86 -3.88
C VAL A 58 -10.51 2.07 -4.30
N ASP A 59 -10.68 0.86 -3.78
CA ASP A 59 -11.82 0.00 -4.08
C ASP A 59 -13.14 0.57 -3.58
N GLU A 60 -13.20 1.05 -2.33
CA GLU A 60 -14.41 1.67 -1.76
C GLU A 60 -14.86 2.89 -2.58
N VAL A 61 -13.92 3.74 -3.00
CA VAL A 61 -14.23 4.90 -3.85
C VAL A 61 -14.75 4.45 -5.21
N ALA A 62 -14.09 3.46 -5.84
CA ALA A 62 -14.53 2.92 -7.12
C ALA A 62 -15.95 2.33 -7.01
N GLU A 63 -16.26 1.58 -5.95
CA GLU A 63 -17.61 1.07 -5.71
C GLU A 63 -18.65 2.17 -5.56
N ILE A 64 -18.31 3.27 -4.89
CA ILE A 64 -19.22 4.43 -4.75
C ILE A 64 -19.51 5.04 -6.12
N LEU A 65 -18.49 5.20 -6.97
CA LEU A 65 -18.64 5.71 -8.33
C LEU A 65 -19.55 4.80 -9.17
N GLU A 66 -19.31 3.50 -9.13
CA GLU A 66 -20.14 2.51 -9.82
C GLU A 66 -21.59 2.52 -9.32
N LYS A 67 -21.82 2.63 -8.00
CA LYS A 67 -23.17 2.75 -7.41
C LYS A 67 -23.93 4.00 -7.87
N HIS A 68 -23.22 5.05 -8.30
CA HIS A 68 -23.81 6.26 -8.89
C HIS A 68 -23.89 6.22 -10.43
N GLY A 69 -23.59 5.08 -11.05
CA GLY A 69 -23.65 4.90 -12.51
C GLY A 69 -22.50 5.60 -13.25
N ILE A 70 -21.39 5.87 -12.57
CA ILE A 70 -20.19 6.43 -13.19
C ILE A 70 -19.35 5.28 -13.74
N GLU A 71 -19.34 5.15 -15.06
CA GLU A 71 -18.66 4.06 -15.77
C GLU A 71 -17.23 4.39 -16.25
N ASN A 72 -16.84 5.67 -16.17
CA ASN A 72 -15.57 6.17 -16.67
C ASN A 72 -14.80 6.90 -15.57
N TYR A 73 -13.75 6.30 -15.00
CA TYR A 73 -12.98 6.91 -13.92
C TYR A 73 -11.56 6.36 -13.77
N LEU A 74 -10.74 7.14 -13.05
CA LEU A 74 -9.46 6.74 -12.49
C LEU A 74 -9.43 7.19 -11.02
N VAL A 75 -9.21 6.24 -10.11
CA VAL A 75 -9.02 6.50 -8.68
C VAL A 75 -7.57 6.17 -8.32
N GLU A 76 -6.89 7.06 -7.59
CA GLU A 76 -5.52 6.88 -7.13
C GLU A 76 -5.36 7.34 -5.68
N ILE A 77 -4.76 6.50 -4.84
CA ILE A 77 -4.42 6.82 -3.44
C ILE A 77 -3.01 6.31 -3.13
N GLY A 78 -2.03 7.22 -3.18
CA GLY A 78 -0.66 6.95 -2.70
C GLY A 78 0.04 5.81 -3.43
N GLY A 79 -0.12 5.73 -4.75
CA GLY A 79 0.47 4.75 -5.66
C GLY A 79 -0.41 3.52 -5.94
N GLU A 80 -1.53 3.37 -5.24
CA GLU A 80 -2.57 2.37 -5.51
C GLU A 80 -3.61 2.97 -6.45
N MET A 81 -4.05 2.24 -7.47
CA MET A 81 -5.00 2.78 -8.45
C MET A 81 -5.98 1.76 -9.00
N ARG A 82 -7.16 2.25 -9.41
CA ARG A 82 -8.20 1.50 -10.13
C ARG A 82 -8.78 2.36 -11.24
N VAL A 83 -8.99 1.76 -12.40
CA VAL A 83 -9.52 2.43 -13.60
C VAL A 83 -10.69 1.64 -14.16
N LYS A 84 -11.62 2.38 -14.78
CA LYS A 84 -12.76 1.82 -15.51
C LYS A 84 -13.11 2.73 -16.70
N GLY A 85 -13.51 2.11 -17.80
CA GLY A 85 -13.98 2.80 -18.99
C GLY A 85 -12.90 3.58 -19.73
N GLU A 86 -13.31 4.67 -20.35
CA GLU A 86 -12.48 5.53 -21.21
C GLU A 86 -12.38 6.96 -20.65
N ARG A 87 -11.42 7.72 -21.16
CA ARG A 87 -11.30 9.14 -20.89
C ARG A 87 -12.39 9.91 -21.63
N GLY A 88 -12.58 11.19 -21.26
CA GLY A 88 -13.60 12.05 -21.90
C GLY A 88 -13.40 12.27 -23.40
N ASP A 89 -12.25 11.92 -23.96
CA ASP A 89 -11.93 11.95 -25.39
C ASP A 89 -12.09 10.58 -26.09
N GLY A 90 -12.57 9.55 -25.38
CA GLY A 90 -12.72 8.17 -25.87
C GLY A 90 -11.40 7.37 -25.91
N SER A 91 -10.30 7.93 -25.38
CA SER A 91 -9.03 7.19 -25.28
C SER A 91 -8.97 6.32 -24.02
N GLU A 92 -8.19 5.25 -24.07
CA GLU A 92 -7.94 4.42 -22.89
C GLU A 92 -7.18 5.18 -21.80
N TRP A 93 -7.35 4.75 -20.55
CA TRP A 93 -6.54 5.24 -19.44
C TRP A 93 -5.08 4.77 -19.59
N LEU A 94 -4.17 5.73 -19.63
CA LEU A 94 -2.75 5.49 -19.72
C LEU A 94 -2.09 5.69 -18.35
N ILE A 95 -1.52 4.62 -17.81
CA ILE A 95 -0.81 4.65 -16.52
C ILE A 95 0.69 4.60 -16.78
N ALA A 96 1.39 5.62 -16.32
CA ALA A 96 2.85 5.68 -16.37
C ALA A 96 3.45 4.97 -15.14
N ILE A 97 4.30 3.97 -15.36
CA ILE A 97 5.12 3.36 -14.31
C ILE A 97 6.45 4.15 -14.26
N GLU A 98 6.76 4.78 -13.12
CA GLU A 98 7.99 5.53 -12.91
C GLU A 98 9.21 4.60 -12.81
N LYS A 99 10.34 4.99 -13.42
CA LYS A 99 11.62 4.31 -13.17
C LYS A 99 12.11 4.65 -11.75
N PRO A 100 12.69 3.68 -11.03
CA PRO A 100 13.31 3.93 -9.73
C PRO A 100 14.73 4.47 -9.89
N VAL A 101 14.87 5.66 -10.51
CA VAL A 101 16.16 6.36 -10.62
C VAL A 101 16.07 7.67 -9.85
N THR A 102 17.03 7.89 -8.96
CA THR A 102 17.06 8.99 -7.98
C THR A 102 17.30 10.38 -8.60
N THR A 103 17.63 10.44 -9.88
CA THR A 103 18.11 11.67 -10.52
C THR A 103 17.14 12.30 -11.52
N GLU A 104 16.18 11.57 -12.09
CA GLU A 104 15.22 12.13 -13.06
C GLU A 104 13.85 11.43 -13.01
N ARG A 105 12.75 12.18 -13.13
CA ARG A 105 11.40 11.64 -13.37
C ARG A 105 11.34 11.08 -14.79
N ALA A 106 11.71 9.81 -14.97
CA ALA A 106 11.63 9.11 -16.25
C ALA A 106 10.50 8.06 -16.23
N VAL A 107 9.55 8.18 -17.16
CA VAL A 107 8.51 7.17 -17.39
C VAL A 107 9.16 5.92 -17.97
N GLN A 108 9.02 4.77 -17.32
CA GLN A 108 9.57 3.50 -17.77
C GLN A 108 8.71 2.84 -18.84
N LYS A 109 7.40 2.87 -18.62
CA LYS A 109 6.42 2.18 -19.46
C LYS A 109 5.05 2.80 -19.22
N VAL A 110 4.30 3.00 -20.30
CA VAL A 110 2.87 3.32 -20.23
C VAL A 110 2.12 2.00 -20.44
N VAL A 111 1.23 1.67 -19.52
CA VAL A 111 0.36 0.50 -19.64
C VAL A 111 -1.09 0.95 -19.65
N SER A 112 -1.87 0.40 -20.58
CA SER A 112 -3.33 0.37 -20.49
C SER A 112 -3.69 -0.89 -19.73
N ILE A 113 -4.48 -0.74 -18.68
CA ILE A 113 -4.88 -1.88 -17.82
C ILE A 113 -6.37 -2.20 -17.91
N GLY A 114 -7.13 -1.53 -18.78
CA GLY A 114 -8.58 -1.75 -18.90
C GLY A 114 -9.30 -1.55 -17.57
N GLU A 115 -10.15 -2.50 -17.17
CA GLU A 115 -10.93 -2.47 -15.91
C GLU A 115 -10.19 -3.12 -14.72
N ASN A 116 -8.87 -2.98 -14.64
CA ASN A 116 -8.06 -3.61 -13.59
C ASN A 116 -7.50 -2.60 -12.58
N ALA A 117 -7.09 -3.11 -11.42
CA ALA A 117 -6.36 -2.34 -10.39
C ALA A 117 -4.85 -2.59 -10.50
N VAL A 118 -4.04 -1.57 -10.21
CA VAL A 118 -2.57 -1.65 -10.16
C VAL A 118 -2.06 -1.13 -8.82
N ALA A 119 -1.15 -1.91 -8.25
CA ALA A 119 -0.36 -1.56 -7.07
C ALA A 119 1.12 -1.54 -7.45
N THR A 120 1.86 -0.50 -7.05
CA THR A 120 3.32 -0.47 -7.21
C THR A 120 3.99 -0.34 -5.84
N SER A 121 4.73 -1.37 -5.44
CA SER A 121 5.59 -1.33 -4.26
C SER A 121 7.00 -0.94 -4.67
N GLY A 122 7.53 0.14 -4.10
CA GLY A 122 8.83 0.69 -4.48
C GLY A 122 9.66 1.15 -3.29
N ASP A 123 10.88 0.63 -3.21
CA ASP A 123 11.86 0.95 -2.15
C ASP A 123 12.41 2.39 -2.30
N TYR A 124 12.21 3.01 -3.46
CA TYR A 124 12.73 4.32 -3.87
C TYR A 124 12.11 5.50 -3.12
N ARG A 125 11.00 5.31 -2.41
CA ARG A 125 10.39 6.36 -1.58
C ARG A 125 10.60 6.16 -0.07
N ASN A 126 11.07 4.98 0.37
CA ASN A 126 11.33 4.66 1.78
C ASN A 126 12.60 3.80 1.91
N TYR A 127 13.78 4.41 1.75
CA TYR A 127 15.05 3.75 2.02
C TYR A 127 15.95 4.62 2.90
N TYR A 128 16.93 3.98 3.54
CA TYR A 128 17.97 4.60 4.37
C TYR A 128 19.31 4.47 3.63
N GLU A 129 20.08 5.55 3.53
CA GLU A 129 21.52 5.53 3.28
C GLU A 129 22.20 6.01 4.57
N GLU A 130 23.01 5.15 5.18
CA GLU A 130 23.97 5.56 6.21
C GLU A 130 25.36 5.35 5.59
N GLY A 131 26.15 6.43 5.56
CA GLY A 131 27.56 6.42 5.17
C GLY A 131 28.48 6.17 6.35
#